data_AF-A0A7Z7HUF2-F1
#
_entry.id   AF-A0A7Z7HUF2-F1
#
_cell.length_a   1.000
_cell.length_b   1.000
_cell.length_c   1.000
_cell.angle_alpha   90.00
_cell.angle_beta   90.00
_cell.angle_gamma   90.00
#
_symmetry.space_group_name_H-M   'P 1'
#
loop_
_entity.id
_entity.type
_entity.pdbx_description
1 polymer ?
#
loop_
_entity_poly.entity_id
_entity_poly.type
_entity_poly.pdbx_seq_one_letter_code
_entity_poly.pdbx_strand_id
1 'polypeptide(L)'
;MQAEKTHTVPESWVDPRFVQITRKEAARILGRSPTEFDRMRKSDPECPQGFKTGADRSCSVLFRLSDVYDYSAILMDRYSGKNA
;
A
#
# COMPACT_ATOMS: atom_id res chain seq x y z
N MET A 1 6.57 13.44 -31.29
CA MET A 1 7.53 12.63 -30.53
C MET A 1 6.86 12.22 -29.24
N GLN A 2 6.42 10.97 -29.11
CA GLN A 2 5.78 10.49 -27.88
C GLN A 2 6.87 10.08 -26.89
N ALA A 3 6.81 10.59 -25.66
CA ALA A 3 7.72 10.23 -24.59
C ALA A 3 7.44 8.78 -24.19
N GLU A 4 8.39 7.89 -24.47
CA GLU A 4 8.38 6.50 -24.07
C GLU A 4 8.42 6.46 -22.54
N LYS A 5 7.31 6.03 -21.92
CA LYS A 5 7.25 5.82 -20.47
C LYS A 5 8.15 4.64 -20.15
N THR A 6 9.32 4.91 -19.58
CA THR A 6 10.21 3.88 -19.07
C THR A 6 9.47 3.10 -17.98
N HIS A 7 8.89 1.96 -18.35
CA HIS A 7 8.40 0.99 -17.38
C HIS A 7 9.63 0.39 -16.71
N THR A 8 10.04 0.98 -15.57
CA THR A 8 11.01 0.35 -14.68
C THR A 8 10.37 -0.91 -14.13
N VAL A 9 10.68 -2.04 -14.76
CA VAL A 9 10.38 -3.35 -14.21
C VAL A 9 11.17 -3.43 -12.88
N PRO A 10 10.54 -3.79 -11.75
CA PRO A 10 11.27 -4.03 -10.52
C PRO A 10 12.43 -4.98 -10.80
N GLU A 11 13.61 -4.71 -10.22
CA GLU A 11 14.75 -5.61 -10.37
C GLU A 11 14.30 -7.03 -10.00
N SER A 12 14.64 -8.02 -10.82
CA SER A 12 14.09 -9.39 -10.75
C SER A 12 14.24 -10.09 -9.38
N TRP A 13 15.05 -9.54 -8.48
CA TRP A 13 15.27 -10.03 -7.12
C TRP A 13 14.35 -9.39 -6.06
N VAL A 14 13.57 -8.35 -6.38
CA VAL A 14 12.63 -7.72 -5.45
C VAL A 14 11.26 -8.35 -5.60
N ASP A 15 10.90 -9.25 -4.69
CA ASP A 15 9.55 -9.82 -4.60
C ASP A 15 8.72 -9.05 -3.55
N PRO A 16 7.66 -8.30 -3.95
CA PRO A 16 6.81 -7.51 -3.06
C PRO A 16 6.17 -8.30 -1.91
N ARG A 17 6.09 -9.63 -2.02
CA ARG A 17 5.55 -10.50 -0.97
C ARG A 17 6.46 -10.60 0.25
N PHE A 18 7.75 -10.35 0.07
CA PHE A 18 8.77 -10.39 1.12
C PHE A 18 9.25 -9.00 1.53
N VAL A 19 8.86 -7.95 0.81
CA VAL A 19 9.19 -6.57 1.15
C VAL A 19 8.24 -6.05 2.22
N GLN A 20 8.82 -5.54 3.30
CA GLN A 20 8.11 -4.90 4.40
C GLN A 20 8.36 -3.40 4.37
N ILE A 21 7.30 -2.61 4.43
CA ILE A 21 7.36 -1.16 4.39
C ILE A 21 6.68 -0.54 5.62
N THR A 22 7.09 0.67 5.95
CA THR A 22 6.50 1.43 7.04
C THR A 22 5.12 1.99 6.65
N ARG A 23 4.34 2.39 7.66
CA ARG A 23 3.07 3.10 7.47
C ARG A 23 3.21 4.34 6.57
N LYS A 24 4.32 5.09 6.70
CA LYS A 24 4.54 6.32 5.93
C LYS A 24 4.73 6.01 4.45
N GLU A 25 5.44 4.93 4.12
CA GLU A 25 5.66 4.49 2.75
C GLU A 25 4.37 3.93 2.15
N ALA A 26 3.63 3.09 2.88
CA ALA A 26 2.34 2.57 2.42
C ALA A 26 1.36 3.71 2.08
N ALA A 27 1.24 4.71 2.97
CA ALA A 27 0.40 5.88 2.71
C ALA A 27 0.84 6.65 1.47
N ARG A 28 2.16 6.82 1.28
CA ARG A 28 2.73 7.49 0.12
C ARG A 28 2.42 6.75 -1.19
N ILE A 29 2.53 5.42 -1.21
CA ILE A 29 2.19 4.59 -2.38
C ILE A 29 0.72 4.78 -2.76
N LEU A 30 -0.17 4.85 -1.77
CA LEU A 30 -1.61 5.06 -2.00
C LEU A 30 -1.98 6.54 -2.27
N GLY A 31 -1.01 7.46 -2.33
CA GLY A 31 -1.25 8.89 -2.52
C GLY A 31 -2.03 9.55 -1.38
N ARG A 32 -1.90 9.05 -0.14
CA ARG A 32 -2.61 9.54 1.04
C ARG A 32 -1.65 10.05 2.10
N SER A 33 -2.14 10.91 2.99
CA SER A 33 -1.38 11.27 4.19
C SER A 33 -1.33 10.08 5.16
N PRO A 34 -0.29 9.97 6.01
CA PRO A 34 -0.20 8.90 7.00
C PRO A 34 -1.40 8.85 7.97
N THR A 35 -2.00 10.01 8.27
CA THR A 35 -3.17 10.12 9.14
C THR A 35 -4.43 9.60 8.47
N GLU A 36 -4.65 9.94 7.19
CA GLU A 36 -5.77 9.39 6.41
C GLU A 36 -5.65 7.88 6.26
N PHE A 37 -4.46 7.38 5.94
CA PHE A 37 -4.22 5.95 5.85
C PHE A 37 -4.53 5.23 7.18
N ASP A 38 -4.18 5.82 8.32
CA ASP A 38 -4.54 5.24 9.63
C ASP A 38 -6.06 5.24 9.89
N ARG A 39 -6.79 6.26 9.42
CA ARG A 39 -8.26 6.25 9.47
C ARG A 39 -8.85 5.18 8.55
N MET A 40 -8.34 5.07 7.33
CA MET A 40 -8.76 4.04 6.36
C MET A 40 -8.58 2.64 6.93
N ARG A 41 -7.45 2.36 7.60
CA ARG A 41 -7.23 1.08 8.30
C ARG A 41 -8.28 0.76 9.35
N LYS A 42 -8.86 1.79 10.00
CA LYS A 42 -9.90 1.60 11.03
C LYS A 42 -11.30 1.49 10.43
N SER A 43 -11.55 2.11 9.29
CA SER A 43 -12.88 2.20 8.69
C SER A 43 -13.13 1.19 7.56
N ASP A 44 -12.09 0.76 6.85
CA ASP A 44 -12.19 -0.11 5.68
C ASP A 44 -11.62 -1.49 6.01
N PRO A 45 -12.46 -2.55 6.01
CA PRO A 45 -12.02 -3.92 6.26
C PRO A 45 -11.00 -4.44 5.24
N GLU A 46 -11.01 -3.91 4.01
CA GLU A 46 -10.09 -4.34 2.94
C GLU A 46 -8.73 -3.63 3.01
N CYS A 47 -8.61 -2.59 3.83
CA CYS A 47 -7.36 -1.86 4.00
C CYS A 47 -6.35 -2.72 4.79
N PRO A 48 -5.08 -2.84 4.32
CA PRO A 48 -4.11 -3.71 4.94
C PRO A 48 -3.83 -3.28 6.38
N GLN A 49 -4.00 -4.22 7.31
CA GLN A 49 -3.81 -3.94 8.74
C GLN A 49 -2.34 -3.89 9.15
N GLY A 50 -1.48 -4.55 8.37
CA GLY A 50 -0.07 -4.73 8.70
C GLY A 50 0.14 -5.69 9.88
N PHE A 51 1.40 -5.92 10.21
CA PHE A 51 1.82 -6.78 11.32
C PHE A 51 2.72 -6.00 12.27
N LYS A 52 2.65 -6.33 13.55
CA LYS A 52 3.50 -5.74 14.58
C LYS A 52 4.80 -6.52 14.64
N THR A 53 5.92 -5.81 14.76
CA THR A 53 7.26 -6.42 14.91
C THR A 53 7.56 -6.89 16.33
N GLY A 54 6.64 -6.72 17.28
CA GLY A 54 6.80 -7.17 18.66
C GLY A 54 5.53 -7.01 19.49
N ALA A 55 5.62 -7.38 20.77
CA ALA A 55 4.51 -7.37 21.73
C ALA A 55 4.30 -6.00 22.41
N ASP A 56 5.28 -5.11 22.34
CA ASP A 56 5.20 -3.81 23.01
C ASP A 56 4.19 -2.87 22.35
N ARG A 57 3.56 -2.02 23.17
CA ARG A 57 2.60 -1.01 22.68
C ARG A 57 3.22 -0.02 21.68
N SER A 58 4.53 0.18 21.73
CA SER A 58 5.29 1.07 20.84
C SER A 58 5.86 0.36 19.60
N CYS A 59 5.56 -0.93 19.39
CA CYS A 59 6.06 -1.63 18.22
C CYS A 59 5.55 -1.01 16.92
N SER A 60 6.47 -0.80 15.99
CA SER A 60 6.15 -0.32 14.65
C SER A 60 5.28 -1.35 13.92
N VAL A 61 4.22 -0.86 13.27
CA VAL A 61 3.43 -1.66 12.35
C VAL A 61 4.07 -1.56 10.96
N LEU A 62 4.41 -2.71 10.41
CA LEU A 62 4.91 -2.85 9.05
C LEU A 62 3.83 -3.46 8.17
N PHE A 63 3.95 -3.21 6.87
CA PHE A 63 3.00 -3.65 5.86
C PHE A 63 3.77 -4.41 4.80
N ARG A 64 3.19 -5.49 4.28
CA ARG A 64 3.74 -6.15 3.11
C ARG A 64 3.44 -5.29 1.89
N LEU A 65 4.43 -5.12 1.01
CA LEU A 65 4.27 -4.29 -0.17
C LEU A 65 3.17 -4.83 -1.11
N SER A 66 3.07 -6.16 -1.28
CA SER A 66 2.00 -6.78 -2.08
C SER A 66 0.61 -6.38 -1.59
N ASP A 67 0.35 -6.45 -0.29
CA ASP A 67 -0.99 -6.15 0.28
C ASP A 67 -1.38 -4.68 0.04
N VAL A 68 -0.40 -3.78 0.00
CA VAL A 68 -0.63 -2.36 -0.32
C VAL A 68 -0.97 -2.18 -1.81
N TYR A 69 -0.32 -2.91 -2.70
CA TYR A 69 -0.66 -2.89 -4.12
C TYR A 69 -2.02 -3.53 -4.40
N ASP A 70 -2.35 -4.63 -3.75
CA ASP A 70 -3.67 -5.28 -3.86
C ASP A 70 -4.78 -4.32 -3.44
N TYR A 71 -4.60 -3.63 -2.30
CA TYR A 71 -5.55 -2.62 -1.86
C TYR A 71 -5.62 -1.41 -2.79
N SER A 72 -4.50 -1.02 -3.41
CA SER A 72 -4.50 0.02 -4.44
C SER A 72 -5.38 -0.36 -5.63
N ALA A 73 -5.29 -1.62 -6.09
CA ALA A 73 -6.14 -2.14 -7.16
C ALA A 73 -7.63 -2.09 -6.76
N ILE A 74 -7.99 -2.53 -5.54
CA ILE A 74 -9.36 -2.44 -5.02
C ILE A 74 -9.88 -0.99 -5.03
N LEU A 75 -9.04 -0.03 -4.62
CA LEU A 75 -9.42 1.39 -4.67
C LEU A 75 -9.67 1.88 -6.10
N MET A 76 -8.86 1.44 -7.07
CA MET A 76 -9.03 1.79 -8.48
C MET A 76 -10.30 1.17 -9.06
N ASP A 77 -10.61 -0.09 -8.72
CA ASP A 77 -11.82 -0.79 -9.17
C ASP A 77 -13.08 -0.13 -8.61
N ARG A 78 -13.09 0.17 -7.30
CA ARG A 78 -14.20 0.90 -6.67
C ARG A 78 -14.40 2.29 -7.27
N TYR A 79 -13.33 2.95 -7.70
CA TYR A 79 -13.43 4.25 -8.37
C TYR A 79 -13.93 4.11 -9.81
N SER A 80 -13.46 3.11 -10.54
CA SER A 80 -13.88 2.83 -11.91
C SER A 80 -15.36 2.42 -11.97
N GLY A 81 -15.81 1.55 -11.06
CA GLY A 81 -17.21 1.11 -10.97
C GLY A 81 -18.19 2.15 -10.43
N LYS A 82 -17.71 3.25 -9.84
CA LYS A 82 -18.53 4.41 -9.46
C LYS A 82 -18.67 5.45 -10.58
N ASN A 83 -17.86 5.35 -11.62
CA ASN A 83 -17.88 6.24 -12.79
C ASN A 83 -18.39 5.54 -14.06
N ALA A 84 -18.93 4.32 -13.94
CA ALA A 84 -19.64 3.58 -14.98
C ALA A 84 -21.14 3.64 -14.70
#